data_AF-G7IQA5-F1
#
_entry.id   AF-G7IQA5-F1
#
_cell.length_a   1.000
_cell.length_b   1.000
_cell.length_c   1.000
_cell.angle_alpha   90.00
_cell.angle_beta   90.00
_cell.angle_gamma   90.00
#
_symmetry.space_group_name_H-M   'P 1'
#
loop_
_entity.id
_entity.type
_entity.pdbx_description
1 polymer ?
#
loop_
_entity_poly.entity_id
_entity_poly.type
_entity_poly.pdbx_seq_one_letter_code
_entity_poly.pdbx_strand_id
1 'polypeptide(L)'
;MLKRIVETWIGVSEADSHDLSDHFIQFITSTGHTRARRSFLQLIWLLCVWMVWNERNNRLFNNTQTSIEGLSEKVKLHSLWWLKASKATFVYGSQRWWSDPMLCLGIDAPGLL
;
A
#
# COMPACT_ATOMS: atom_id res chain seq x y z
N MET A 1 0.79 -12.16 6.33
CA MET A 1 0.52 -12.72 4.98
C MET A 1 0.13 -11.65 3.95
N LEU A 2 -0.96 -10.86 4.14
CA LEU A 2 -1.28 -9.72 3.25
C LEU A 2 -0.14 -8.68 3.20
N LYS A 3 0.45 -8.35 4.36
CA LYS A 3 1.65 -7.50 4.51
C LYS A 3 2.72 -7.86 3.47
N ARG A 4 3.18 -9.12 3.48
CA ARG A 4 4.25 -9.62 2.60
C ARG A 4 3.97 -9.46 1.10
N ILE A 5 2.71 -9.61 0.68
CA ILE A 5 2.33 -9.41 -0.73
C ILE A 5 2.42 -7.93 -1.10
N VAL A 6 1.95 -7.05 -0.20
CA VAL A 6 1.99 -5.59 -0.40
C VAL A 6 3.42 -5.05 -0.33
N GLU A 7 4.24 -5.55 0.60
CA GLU A 7 5.67 -5.26 0.72
C GLU A 7 6.43 -5.65 -0.55
N THR A 8 6.22 -6.88 -1.04
CA THR A 8 6.81 -7.36 -2.30
C THR A 8 6.40 -6.49 -3.48
N TRP A 9 5.13 -6.08 -3.54
CA TRP A 9 4.63 -5.22 -4.62
C TRP A 9 5.28 -3.83 -4.62
N ILE A 10 5.54 -3.26 -3.43
CA ILE A 10 6.10 -1.92 -3.30
C ILE A 10 7.64 -1.93 -3.31
N GLY A 11 8.26 -3.10 -3.18
CA GLY A 11 9.71 -3.24 -3.09
C GLY A 11 10.28 -2.89 -1.72
N VAL A 12 9.50 -3.11 -0.66
CA VAL A 12 9.89 -2.87 0.74
C VAL A 12 10.08 -4.23 1.43
N SER A 13 11.01 -4.32 2.39
CA SER A 13 11.09 -5.46 3.31
C SER A 13 11.25 -4.95 4.73
N GLU A 14 10.33 -5.31 5.62
CA GLU A 14 10.35 -4.94 7.04
C GLU A 14 10.29 -6.18 7.93
N ALA A 15 10.87 -6.08 9.13
CA ALA A 15 10.75 -7.10 10.15
C ALA A 15 9.29 -7.25 10.61
N ASP A 16 8.94 -8.43 11.14
CA ASP A 16 7.63 -8.64 11.77
C ASP A 16 7.71 -8.14 13.22
N SER A 17 7.12 -6.97 13.48
CA SER A 17 6.91 -6.48 14.86
C SER A 17 5.71 -7.16 15.51
N HIS A 18 5.81 -7.43 16.81
CA HIS A 18 4.72 -7.98 17.63
C HIS A 18 3.75 -6.90 18.10
N ASP A 19 4.17 -5.62 18.09
CA ASP A 19 3.34 -4.48 18.44
C ASP A 19 2.90 -3.71 17.18
N LEU A 20 1.62 -3.29 17.18
CA LEU A 20 0.99 -2.61 16.04
C LEU A 20 1.57 -1.20 15.80
N SER A 21 1.90 -0.47 16.86
CA SER A 21 2.50 0.85 16.75
C SER A 21 3.92 0.75 16.23
N ASP A 22 4.72 -0.18 16.75
CA ASP A 22 6.06 -0.44 16.24
C ASP A 22 6.04 -0.89 14.77
N HIS A 23 5.10 -1.76 14.40
CA HIS A 23 4.88 -2.17 13.01
C HIS A 23 4.51 -0.97 12.12
N PHE A 24 3.66 -0.06 12.59
CA PHE A 24 3.34 1.15 11.82
C PHE A 24 4.59 2.01 11.59
N ILE A 25 5.36 2.27 12.65
CA ILE A 25 6.56 3.12 12.57
C ILE A 25 7.61 2.49 11.66
N GLN A 26 7.89 1.19 11.82
CA GLN A 26 8.84 0.47 10.98
C GLN A 26 8.38 0.46 9.51
N PHE A 27 7.08 0.24 9.23
CA PHE A 27 6.55 0.25 7.87
C PHE A 27 6.73 1.59 7.15
N ILE A 28 6.38 2.69 7.81
CA ILE A 28 6.44 4.02 7.19
C ILE A 28 7.86 4.58 7.07
N THR A 29 8.85 3.95 7.72
CA THR A 29 10.26 4.34 7.71
C THR A 29 11.15 3.41 6.88
N SER A 30 10.63 2.24 6.50
CA SER A 30 11.31 1.12 5.85
C SER A 30 12.15 1.43 4.61
N THR A 31 11.90 2.54 3.92
CA THR A 31 12.54 2.82 2.62
C THR A 31 13.04 4.26 2.43
N GLY A 32 13.24 5.00 3.52
CA GLY A 32 13.88 6.33 3.49
C GLY A 32 12.94 7.47 3.90
N HIS A 33 13.48 8.68 3.92
CA HIS A 33 12.95 9.77 4.76
C HIS A 33 12.22 10.90 4.01
N THR A 34 11.89 10.75 2.72
CA THR A 34 11.14 11.82 2.04
C THR A 34 9.70 11.88 2.55
N ARG A 35 9.17 13.10 2.71
CA ARG A 35 7.79 13.31 3.18
C ARG A 35 6.78 12.59 2.28
N ALA A 36 6.97 12.65 0.96
CA ALA A 36 6.10 12.01 -0.02
C ALA A 36 6.08 10.48 0.15
N ARG A 37 7.25 9.85 0.35
CA ARG A 37 7.38 8.42 0.59
C ARG A 37 6.70 8.00 1.89
N ARG A 38 6.95 8.72 2.99
CA ARG A 38 6.30 8.44 4.27
C ARG A 38 4.77 8.55 4.18
N SER A 39 4.26 9.61 3.56
CA SER A 39 2.80 9.79 3.36
C SER A 39 2.20 8.68 2.50
N PHE A 40 2.92 8.22 1.48
CA PHE A 40 2.48 7.09 0.66
C PHE A 40 2.43 5.78 1.46
N LEU A 41 3.49 5.44 2.18
CA LEU A 41 3.53 4.23 3.01
C LEU A 41 2.47 4.27 4.11
N GLN A 42 2.21 5.43 4.70
CA GLN A 42 1.09 5.62 5.65
C GLN A 42 -0.26 5.28 5.02
N LEU A 43 -0.54 5.78 3.80
CA LEU A 43 -1.77 5.46 3.07
C LEU A 43 -1.89 3.96 2.82
N ILE A 44 -0.82 3.32 2.34
CA ILE A 44 -0.82 1.87 2.08
C ILE A 44 -1.09 1.09 3.35
N TRP A 45 -0.44 1.44 4.45
CA TRP A 45 -0.66 0.78 5.74
C TRP A 45 -2.11 0.89 6.20
N LEU A 46 -2.69 2.10 6.11
CA LEU A 46 -4.10 2.33 6.45
C LEU A 46 -5.04 1.52 5.56
N LEU A 47 -4.78 1.45 4.25
CA LEU A 47 -5.56 0.64 3.31
C LEU A 47 -5.46 -0.86 3.64
N CYS A 48 -4.29 -1.35 4.04
CA CYS A 48 -4.11 -2.75 4.44
C CYS A 48 -4.94 -3.07 5.69
N VAL A 49 -4.86 -2.25 6.73
CA VAL A 49 -5.65 -2.42 7.97
C VAL A 49 -7.15 -2.35 7.66
N TRP A 50 -7.56 -1.38 6.85
CA TRP A 50 -8.95 -1.22 6.43
C TRP A 50 -9.45 -2.42 5.62
N MET A 51 -8.66 -2.96 4.70
CA MET A 51 -9.01 -4.17 3.93
C MET A 51 -9.19 -5.39 4.84
N VAL A 52 -8.27 -5.61 5.80
CA VAL A 52 -8.37 -6.72 6.75
C VAL A 52 -9.64 -6.58 7.61
N TRP A 53 -9.93 -5.37 8.08
CA TRP A 53 -11.13 -5.09 8.85
C TRP A 53 -12.41 -5.33 8.03
N ASN A 54 -12.48 -4.82 6.80
CA ASN A 54 -13.62 -5.04 5.89
C ASN A 54 -13.83 -6.53 5.59
N GLU A 55 -12.77 -7.27 5.30
CA GLU A 55 -12.85 -8.71 5.03
C GLU A 55 -13.36 -9.48 6.25
N ARG A 56 -12.89 -9.15 7.45
CA ARG A 56 -13.39 -9.76 8.70
C ARG A 56 -14.88 -9.48 8.91
N ASN A 57 -15.33 -8.26 8.66
CA ASN A 57 -16.73 -7.90 8.76
C ASN A 57 -17.58 -8.60 7.69
N ASN A 58 -17.12 -8.63 6.44
CA ASN A 58 -17.82 -9.31 5.36
C ASN A 58 -17.94 -10.82 5.58
N ARG A 59 -16.96 -11.45 6.24
CA ARG A 59 -17.07 -12.84 6.70
C ARG A 59 -18.15 -12.99 7.77
N LEU A 60 -18.16 -12.09 8.76
CA LEU A 60 -19.11 -12.15 9.87
C LEU A 60 -20.55 -11.92 9.42
N PHE A 61 -20.80 -10.93 8.57
CA PHE A 61 -22.16 -10.50 8.21
C PHE A 61 -22.69 -11.12 6.92
N ASN A 62 -21.81 -11.41 5.95
CA ASN A 62 -22.21 -11.87 4.62
C ASN A 62 -21.70 -13.28 4.27
N ASN A 63 -20.94 -13.92 5.16
CA ASN A 63 -20.30 -15.22 4.95
C ASN A 63 -19.50 -15.31 3.63
N THR A 64 -18.90 -14.18 3.23
CA THR A 64 -18.08 -14.09 2.01
C THR A 64 -16.62 -14.24 2.36
N GLN A 65 -15.83 -14.80 1.44
CA GLN A 65 -14.39 -14.95 1.61
C GLN A 65 -13.66 -14.48 0.35
N THR A 66 -12.86 -13.44 0.47
CA THR A 66 -11.91 -13.04 -0.57
C THR A 66 -10.57 -13.74 -0.34
N SER A 67 -9.92 -14.18 -1.42
CA SER A 67 -8.54 -14.67 -1.34
C SER A 67 -7.58 -13.53 -0.96
N ILE A 68 -6.39 -13.87 -0.46
CA ILE A 68 -5.40 -12.88 -0.03
C ILE A 68 -4.89 -12.08 -1.24
N GLU A 69 -4.74 -12.74 -2.40
CA GLU A 69 -4.42 -12.11 -3.67
C GLU A 69 -5.50 -11.10 -4.04
N GLY A 70 -6.78 -11.47 -3.92
CA GLY A 70 -7.90 -10.55 -4.16
C GLY A 70 -7.93 -9.36 -3.21
N LEU A 71 -7.54 -9.53 -1.95
CA LEU A 71 -7.36 -8.41 -1.02
C LEU A 71 -6.20 -7.50 -1.44
N SER A 72 -5.09 -8.07 -1.90
CA SER A 72 -3.96 -7.27 -2.39
C SER A 72 -4.34 -6.44 -3.63
N GLU A 73 -5.14 -6.99 -4.53
CA GLU A 73 -5.67 -6.28 -5.69
C GLU A 73 -6.58 -5.12 -5.28
N LYS A 74 -7.42 -5.31 -4.24
CA LYS A 74 -8.22 -4.23 -3.67
C LYS A 74 -7.35 -3.12 -3.07
N VAL A 75 -6.25 -3.44 -2.37
CA VAL A 75 -5.29 -2.44 -1.85
C VAL A 75 -4.71 -1.61 -3.00
N LYS A 76 -4.20 -2.27 -4.06
CA LYS A 76 -3.64 -1.59 -5.23
C LYS A 76 -4.67 -0.68 -5.92
N LEU A 77 -5.91 -1.16 -6.08
CA LEU A 77 -6.99 -0.40 -6.68
C LEU A 77 -7.38 0.83 -5.86
N HIS A 78 -7.60 0.68 -4.56
CA HIS A 78 -7.99 1.80 -3.71
C HIS A 78 -6.88 2.83 -3.58
N SER A 79 -5.60 2.41 -3.53
CA SER A 79 -4.48 3.35 -3.54
C SER A 79 -4.41 4.17 -4.83
N LEU A 80 -4.65 3.55 -5.99
CA LEU A 80 -4.72 4.25 -7.27
C LEU A 80 -5.91 5.24 -7.33
N TRP A 81 -7.10 4.81 -6.88
CA TRP A 81 -8.26 5.69 -6.84
C TRP A 81 -8.04 6.89 -5.95
N TRP A 82 -7.44 6.69 -4.77
CA TRP A 82 -7.09 7.78 -3.87
C TRP A 82 -6.11 8.76 -4.52
N LEU A 83 -5.10 8.26 -5.24
CA LEU A 83 -4.15 9.11 -5.97
C LEU A 83 -4.83 9.91 -7.09
N LYS A 84 -5.69 9.27 -7.89
CA LYS A 84 -6.42 9.96 -8.96
C LYS A 84 -7.40 11.01 -8.42
N ALA A 85 -8.01 10.75 -7.27
CA ALA A 85 -8.91 11.70 -6.61
C ALA A 85 -8.15 12.87 -5.97
N SER A 86 -6.97 12.62 -5.38
CA SER A 86 -6.17 13.64 -4.68
C SER A 86 -5.25 14.43 -5.61
N LYS A 87 -4.84 13.87 -6.75
CA LYS A 87 -3.94 14.49 -7.73
C LYS A 87 -4.53 14.34 -9.12
N ALA A 88 -5.22 15.38 -9.59
CA ALA A 88 -5.82 15.43 -10.93
C ALA A 88 -4.79 15.20 -12.06
N THR A 89 -3.51 15.45 -11.83
CA THR A 89 -2.42 15.28 -12.79
C THR A 89 -1.74 13.90 -12.72
N PHE A 90 -2.23 12.94 -11.92
CA PHE A 90 -1.66 11.59 -11.90
C PHE A 90 -1.97 10.84 -13.21
N VAL A 91 -0.97 10.78 -14.11
CA VAL A 91 -1.12 10.29 -15.49
C VAL A 91 -1.08 8.77 -15.63
N TYR A 92 -0.59 8.04 -14.63
CA TYR A 92 -0.36 6.61 -14.76
C TYR A 92 -1.65 5.77 -14.64
N GLY A 93 -1.77 4.77 -15.52
CA GLY A 93 -2.83 3.76 -15.49
C GLY A 93 -2.56 2.63 -14.49
N SER A 94 -3.53 1.73 -14.35
CA SER A 94 -3.44 0.58 -13.44
C SER A 94 -2.24 -0.34 -13.74
N GLN A 95 -1.95 -0.61 -15.01
CA GLN A 95 -0.80 -1.47 -15.36
C GLN A 95 0.52 -0.92 -14.81
N ARG A 96 0.81 0.37 -15.03
CA ARG A 96 2.06 0.96 -14.55
C ARG A 96 2.09 1.04 -13.02
N TRP A 97 0.96 1.36 -12.40
CA TRP A 97 0.83 1.39 -10.94
C TRP A 97 1.06 0.03 -10.28
N TRP A 98 0.57 -1.05 -10.90
CA TRP A 98 0.75 -2.41 -10.40
C TRP A 98 2.19 -2.90 -10.53
N SER A 99 2.92 -2.45 -11.55
CA SER A 99 4.31 -2.85 -11.76
C SER A 99 5.28 -2.10 -10.86
N ASP A 100 5.15 -0.77 -10.76
CA ASP A 100 6.13 0.06 -10.07
C ASP A 100 5.49 1.34 -9.49
N PRO A 101 4.88 1.24 -8.30
CA PRO A 101 4.21 2.39 -7.68
C PRO A 101 5.19 3.47 -7.21
N MET A 102 6.42 3.10 -6.85
CA MET A 102 7.42 4.06 -6.36
C MET A 102 7.94 4.96 -7.49
N LEU A 103 8.19 4.38 -8.67
CA LEU A 103 8.54 5.15 -9.85
C LEU A 103 7.38 6.04 -10.32
N CYS A 104 6.13 5.55 -10.26
CA CYS A 104 4.95 6.36 -10.59
C CYS A 104 4.82 7.62 -9.72
N LEU A 105 5.37 7.58 -8.50
CA LEU A 105 5.39 8.71 -7.57
C LEU A 105 6.66 9.56 -7.67
N GLY A 106 7.62 9.17 -8.52
CA GLY A 106 8.93 9.82 -8.62
C GLY A 106 9.78 9.69 -7.36
N ILE A 107 9.53 8.69 -6.52
CA ILE A 107 10.21 8.50 -5.23
C ILE A 107 11.58 7.84 -5.39
N ASP A 108 11.72 6.94 -6.37
CA ASP A 108 12.96 6.21 -6.66
C ASP A 108 13.66 6.71 -7.95
N ALA A 109 13.34 7.92 -8.44
CA ALA A 109 13.99 8.48 -9.62
C ALA A 109 15.48 8.77 -9.32
N PRO A 110 16.44 8.07 -9.96
CA PRO A 110 17.84 8.41 -9.83
C PRO A 110 18.13 9.67 -10.66
N GLY A 111 18.52 10.77 -10.00
CA GLY A 111 19.22 11.89 -10.64
C GLY A 111 18.37 12.98 -11.30
N LEU A 112 17.57 13.71 -10.54
CA LEU A 112 17.26 15.12 -10.85
C LEU A 112 17.77 16.03 -9.72
N LEU A 113 19.10 16.06 -9.60
CA LEU A 113 19.93 17.16 -9.08
C LEU A 113 21.22 17.18 -9.91
#